data_AF-A0A943MK56-F1
#
_entry.id   AF-A0A943MK56-F1
#
_cell.length_a   1.000
_cell.length_b   1.000
_cell.length_c   1.000
_cell.angle_alpha   90.00
_cell.angle_beta   90.00
_cell.angle_gamma   90.00
#
_symmetry.space_group_name_H-M   'P 1'
#
loop_
_entity.id
_entity.type
_entity.pdbx_description
1 polymer ?
#
loop_
_entity_poly.entity_id
_entity_poly.type
_entity_poly.pdbx_seq_one_letter_code
_entity_poly.pdbx_strand_id
1 'polypeptide(L)'
;MNAEQFNKIRNYSDKHFVLGADIALGEYTPIESFSGSLNGEYQGVKHSVSYTIHGGDHLGLLATNTGTLKNLTIASDSVIYTTGNNCGTIAAINGGTIEDCISYGTINGVLEANEQNKGKNIDFGGIVFQNTAGAAIRNTTFQGKINPDLSDEDIILALYDDINMFFNNGGLACFNAGLIENCQVSAPESGANVRGSTYNAGLVTMNTGTIRNTKTVGGTQETPIVSAPVGEDYKNGLDVCLNIGTIE
;
A
#
# COMPACT_ATOMS: atom_id res chain seq x y z
N MET A 1 -20.96 -12.31 8.32
CA MET A 1 -20.97 -11.55 7.05
C MET A 1 -20.48 -12.51 5.95
N ASN A 2 -20.99 -12.43 4.72
CA ASN A 2 -20.46 -13.13 3.54
C ASN A 2 -20.07 -12.10 2.45
N ALA A 3 -19.54 -12.54 1.30
CA ALA A 3 -19.08 -11.63 0.24
C ALA A 3 -20.17 -10.67 -0.30
N GLU A 4 -21.41 -11.17 -0.47
CA GLU A 4 -22.53 -10.33 -0.91
C GLU A 4 -22.89 -9.26 0.13
N GLN A 5 -22.87 -9.63 1.42
CA GLN A 5 -23.10 -8.70 2.52
C GLN A 5 -21.97 -7.68 2.66
N PHE A 6 -20.71 -8.10 2.47
CA PHE A 6 -19.57 -7.19 2.45
C PHE A 6 -19.71 -6.18 1.32
N ASN A 7 -20.10 -6.63 0.12
CA ASN A 7 -20.31 -5.75 -1.02
C ASN A 7 -21.39 -4.68 -0.79
N LYS A 8 -22.35 -4.91 0.13
CA LYS A 8 -23.37 -3.93 0.50
C LYS A 8 -22.83 -2.79 1.37
N ILE A 9 -21.63 -2.90 1.95
CA ILE A 9 -20.99 -1.83 2.73
C ILE A 9 -20.90 -0.54 1.90
N ARG A 10 -20.64 -0.64 0.58
CA ARG A 10 -20.57 0.53 -0.32
C ARG A 10 -21.83 1.40 -0.33
N ASN A 11 -22.98 0.84 0.01
CA ASN A 11 -24.28 1.55 0.07
C ASN A 11 -24.55 2.20 1.44
N TYR A 12 -23.70 1.90 2.41
CA TYR A 12 -23.86 2.27 3.82
C TYR A 12 -22.49 2.65 4.41
N SER A 13 -21.64 3.31 3.61
CA SER A 13 -20.21 3.47 3.88
C SER A 13 -19.88 4.37 5.07
N ASP A 14 -20.90 4.97 5.69
CA ASP A 14 -20.87 5.76 6.92
C ASP A 14 -21.27 4.98 8.18
N LYS A 15 -21.59 3.68 8.06
CA LYS A 15 -22.09 2.85 9.17
C LYS A 15 -21.02 1.98 9.82
N HIS A 16 -21.43 1.30 10.88
CA HIS A 16 -20.61 0.37 11.64
C HIS A 16 -20.80 -1.06 11.16
N PHE A 17 -19.70 -1.73 10.83
CA PHE A 17 -19.65 -3.09 10.33
C PHE A 17 -18.68 -3.92 11.17
N VAL A 18 -19.03 -5.19 11.32
CA VAL A 18 -18.21 -6.18 12.00
C VAL A 18 -18.17 -7.44 11.13
N LEU A 19 -16.97 -7.97 10.88
CA LEU A 19 -16.80 -9.26 10.24
C LEU A 19 -17.12 -10.35 11.27
N GLY A 20 -18.03 -11.26 10.92
CA GLY A 20 -18.36 -12.42 11.77
C GLY A 20 -17.91 -13.76 11.19
N ALA A 21 -17.11 -13.71 10.13
CA ALA A 21 -16.52 -14.84 9.42
C ALA A 21 -15.43 -14.29 8.47
N ASP A 22 -14.55 -15.17 8.00
CA ASP A 22 -13.64 -14.86 6.89
C ASP A 22 -14.43 -14.60 5.60
N ILE A 23 -13.96 -13.64 4.81
CA ILE A 23 -14.66 -13.16 3.60
C ILE A 23 -13.77 -13.35 2.38
N ALA A 24 -14.11 -14.30 1.52
CA ALA A 24 -13.52 -14.42 0.18
C ALA A 24 -14.34 -13.61 -0.82
N LEU A 25 -13.84 -12.45 -1.26
CA LEU A 25 -14.52 -11.56 -2.18
C LEU A 25 -14.38 -12.01 -3.64
N GLY A 26 -13.31 -12.74 -3.98
CA GLY A 26 -12.96 -13.03 -5.37
C GLY A 26 -12.62 -11.75 -6.13
N GLU A 27 -13.07 -11.64 -7.37
CA GLU A 27 -13.00 -10.39 -8.13
C GLU A 27 -13.76 -9.27 -7.42
N TYR A 28 -13.05 -8.19 -7.10
CA TYR A 28 -13.55 -7.13 -6.25
C TYR A 28 -13.25 -5.75 -6.81
N THR A 29 -14.26 -4.88 -6.76
CA THR A 29 -14.11 -3.45 -7.02
C THR A 29 -14.04 -2.72 -5.69
N PRO A 30 -12.97 -1.91 -5.45
CA PRO A 30 -12.81 -1.11 -4.24
C PRO A 30 -14.07 -0.33 -3.85
N ILE A 31 -14.29 -0.15 -2.54
CA ILE A 31 -15.25 0.85 -2.07
C ILE A 31 -14.60 2.21 -2.25
N GLU A 32 -15.21 3.07 -3.05
CA GLU A 32 -14.64 4.38 -3.43
C GLU A 32 -14.33 5.28 -2.22
N SER A 33 -15.27 5.36 -1.28
CA SER A 33 -15.13 6.17 -0.08
C SER A 33 -15.84 5.55 1.11
N PHE A 34 -15.13 5.47 2.24
CA PHE A 34 -15.62 4.92 3.49
C PHE A 34 -15.32 5.87 4.65
N SER A 35 -16.34 6.18 5.45
CA SER A 35 -16.26 7.07 6.62
C SER A 35 -16.79 6.44 7.91
N GLY A 36 -17.37 5.25 7.81
CA GLY A 36 -17.90 4.47 8.93
C GLY A 36 -16.81 3.75 9.72
N SER A 37 -17.16 2.62 10.33
CA SER A 37 -16.18 1.74 10.98
C SER A 37 -16.28 0.32 10.50
N LEU A 38 -15.15 -0.32 10.22
CA LEU A 38 -15.08 -1.74 9.88
C LEU A 38 -14.15 -2.44 10.87
N ASN A 39 -14.71 -3.31 11.69
CA ASN A 39 -13.97 -4.14 12.64
C ASN A 39 -13.86 -5.58 12.12
N GLY A 40 -12.63 -6.08 11.98
CA GLY A 40 -12.34 -7.45 11.58
C GLY A 40 -12.50 -8.49 12.68
N GLU A 41 -12.87 -8.10 13.90
CA GLU A 41 -12.97 -9.00 15.06
C GLU A 41 -14.40 -9.13 15.58
N TYR A 42 -14.86 -10.36 15.82
CA TYR A 42 -16.11 -10.66 16.49
C TYR A 42 -15.91 -11.67 17.61
N GLN A 43 -16.35 -11.33 18.82
CA GLN A 43 -16.26 -12.19 20.01
C GLN A 43 -14.83 -12.71 20.31
N GLY A 44 -13.80 -11.87 20.09
CA GLY A 44 -12.40 -12.24 20.32
C GLY A 44 -11.74 -12.99 19.17
N VAL A 45 -12.46 -13.25 18.08
CA VAL A 45 -11.93 -13.94 16.89
C VAL A 45 -11.72 -12.93 15.77
N LYS A 46 -10.47 -12.81 15.30
CA LYS A 46 -10.12 -12.01 14.12
C LYS A 46 -10.46 -12.78 12.84
N HIS A 47 -11.04 -12.07 11.88
CA HIS A 47 -11.42 -12.58 10.58
C HIS A 47 -10.65 -11.89 9.46
N SER A 48 -10.48 -12.63 8.37
CA SER A 48 -9.75 -12.22 7.20
C SER A 48 -10.66 -11.79 6.05
N VAL A 49 -10.11 -10.99 5.14
CA VAL A 49 -10.70 -10.65 3.85
C VAL A 49 -9.69 -11.01 2.77
N SER A 50 -10.13 -11.73 1.73
CA SER A 50 -9.35 -11.97 0.52
C SER A 50 -10.03 -11.40 -0.72
N TYR A 51 -9.24 -10.95 -1.68
CA TYR A 51 -9.73 -10.33 -2.91
C TYR A 51 -8.74 -10.47 -4.07
N THR A 52 -9.26 -10.31 -5.28
CA THR A 52 -8.49 -10.02 -6.49
C THR A 52 -9.01 -8.71 -7.07
N ILE A 53 -8.13 -7.72 -7.24
CA ILE A 53 -8.50 -6.40 -7.74
C ILE A 53 -7.72 -6.14 -9.03
N HIS A 54 -8.43 -5.74 -10.08
CA HIS A 54 -7.85 -5.24 -11.32
C HIS A 54 -8.27 -3.79 -11.53
N GLY A 55 -7.33 -2.89 -11.84
CA GLY A 55 -7.67 -1.50 -12.09
C GLY A 55 -6.51 -0.58 -12.45
N GLY A 56 -6.81 0.71 -12.58
CA GLY A 56 -5.82 1.77 -12.78
C GLY A 56 -5.35 2.31 -11.44
N ASP A 57 -5.83 3.51 -11.08
CA ASP A 57 -5.37 4.23 -9.90
C ASP A 57 -6.23 3.94 -8.65
N HIS A 58 -5.68 4.26 -7.46
CA HIS A 58 -6.41 4.28 -6.18
C HIS A 58 -6.98 2.93 -5.74
N LEU A 59 -6.16 1.87 -5.82
CA LEU A 59 -6.59 0.53 -5.49
C LEU A 59 -6.28 0.12 -4.04
N GLY A 60 -7.19 -0.68 -3.49
CA GLY A 60 -7.14 -1.26 -2.15
C GLY A 60 -8.49 -1.90 -1.81
N LEU A 61 -8.65 -2.44 -0.60
CA LEU A 61 -9.99 -2.81 -0.12
C LEU A 61 -10.95 -1.60 -0.21
N LEU A 62 -10.40 -0.41 0.05
CA LEU A 62 -11.02 0.90 -0.11
C LEU A 62 -10.13 1.79 -1.00
N ALA A 63 -10.70 2.66 -1.82
CA ALA A 63 -9.92 3.71 -2.45
C ALA A 63 -9.59 4.81 -1.43
N THR A 64 -10.59 5.31 -0.70
CA THR A 64 -10.40 6.31 0.36
C THR A 64 -11.03 5.89 1.68
N ASN A 65 -10.25 5.93 2.76
CA ASN A 65 -10.72 5.79 4.15
C ASN A 65 -10.66 7.11 4.89
N THR A 66 -11.77 7.57 5.46
CA THR A 66 -11.85 8.67 6.44
C THR A 66 -12.42 8.21 7.78
N GLY A 67 -12.81 6.93 7.87
CA GLY A 67 -13.37 6.31 9.06
C GLY A 67 -12.34 5.51 9.84
N THR A 68 -12.80 4.45 10.51
CA THR A 68 -11.96 3.57 11.33
C THR A 68 -11.95 2.15 10.79
N LEU A 69 -10.75 1.65 10.48
CA LEU A 69 -10.50 0.26 10.11
C LEU A 69 -9.70 -0.40 11.24
N LYS A 70 -10.29 -1.40 11.88
CA LYS A 70 -9.71 -2.03 13.06
C LYS A 70 -9.66 -3.54 12.94
N ASN A 71 -8.60 -4.17 13.44
CA ASN A 71 -8.48 -5.63 13.56
C ASN A 71 -8.63 -6.39 12.23
N LEU A 72 -8.38 -5.74 11.09
CA LEU A 72 -8.53 -6.39 9.79
C LEU A 72 -7.30 -7.23 9.46
N THR A 73 -7.56 -8.41 8.89
CA THR A 73 -6.53 -9.26 8.29
C THR A 73 -6.78 -9.32 6.79
N ILE A 74 -5.86 -8.78 5.98
CA ILE A 74 -5.87 -9.02 4.53
C ILE A 74 -5.12 -10.33 4.27
N ALA A 75 -5.82 -11.32 3.73
CA ALA A 75 -5.31 -12.68 3.55
C ALA A 75 -4.16 -12.74 2.52
N SER A 76 -3.33 -13.79 2.61
CA SER A 76 -2.13 -13.96 1.78
C SER A 76 -2.40 -14.27 0.31
N ASP A 77 -3.61 -14.69 -0.01
CA ASP A 77 -4.12 -14.87 -1.38
C ASP A 77 -4.72 -13.58 -1.96
N SER A 78 -4.68 -12.46 -1.22
CA SER A 78 -5.15 -11.17 -1.74
C SER A 78 -4.15 -10.57 -2.73
N VAL A 79 -4.63 -10.18 -3.90
CA VAL A 79 -3.79 -9.64 -4.98
C VAL A 79 -4.41 -8.40 -5.62
N ILE A 80 -3.59 -7.38 -5.84
CA ILE A 80 -3.90 -6.19 -6.65
C ILE A 80 -3.06 -6.26 -7.93
N TYR A 81 -3.71 -6.18 -9.08
CA TYR A 81 -3.10 -6.00 -10.39
C TYR A 81 -3.45 -4.59 -10.87
N THR A 82 -2.45 -3.70 -10.92
CA THR A 82 -2.64 -2.30 -11.29
C THR A 82 -1.85 -1.93 -12.54
N THR A 83 -2.49 -1.17 -13.42
CA THR A 83 -1.84 -0.45 -14.54
C THR A 83 -1.75 1.05 -14.26
N GLY A 84 -1.82 1.46 -12.99
CA GLY A 84 -1.88 2.84 -12.57
C GLY A 84 -1.14 3.05 -11.25
N ASN A 85 -1.54 4.09 -10.54
CA ASN A 85 -0.81 4.68 -9.43
C ASN A 85 -1.57 4.52 -8.11
N ASN A 86 -0.94 4.90 -7.00
CA ASN A 86 -1.61 5.10 -5.70
C ASN A 86 -2.29 3.84 -5.17
N CYS A 87 -1.54 2.79 -4.85
CA CYS A 87 -2.10 1.54 -4.33
C CYS A 87 -1.70 1.27 -2.88
N GLY A 88 -2.63 0.67 -2.13
CA GLY A 88 -2.34 0.05 -0.84
C GLY A 88 -3.34 -1.03 -0.48
N THR A 89 -2.88 -2.10 0.18
CA THR A 89 -3.72 -3.30 0.36
C THR A 89 -4.96 -3.06 1.24
N ILE A 90 -4.93 -2.10 2.16
CA ILE A 90 -6.10 -1.75 2.98
C ILE A 90 -6.84 -0.57 2.35
N ALA A 91 -6.14 0.53 2.09
CA ALA A 91 -6.72 1.70 1.44
C ALA A 91 -5.68 2.37 0.54
N ALA A 92 -6.06 2.96 -0.60
CA ALA A 92 -5.11 3.79 -1.32
C ALA A 92 -4.78 5.07 -0.52
N ILE A 93 -5.81 5.79 -0.05
CA ILE A 93 -5.67 7.02 0.73
C ILE A 93 -6.32 6.82 2.10
N ASN A 94 -5.56 7.07 3.17
CA ASN A 94 -6.06 7.10 4.54
C ASN A 94 -6.07 8.53 5.09
N GLY A 95 -7.27 9.04 5.30
CA GLY A 95 -7.59 10.22 6.09
C GLY A 95 -8.19 9.92 7.48
N GLY A 96 -8.35 8.64 7.83
CA GLY A 96 -8.94 8.19 9.07
C GLY A 96 -7.94 7.44 9.98
N THR A 97 -8.44 6.40 10.67
CA THR A 97 -7.63 5.53 11.51
C THR A 97 -7.58 4.11 10.94
N ILE A 98 -6.37 3.57 10.82
CA ILE A 98 -6.11 2.14 10.59
C ILE A 98 -5.38 1.62 11.83
N GLU A 99 -5.94 0.65 12.52
CA GLU A 99 -5.36 0.15 13.77
C GLU A 99 -5.48 -1.35 13.96
N ASP A 100 -4.47 -1.96 14.57
CA ASP A 100 -4.45 -3.38 14.93
C ASP A 100 -4.65 -4.33 13.72
N CYS A 101 -4.28 -3.86 12.53
CA CYS A 101 -4.46 -4.55 11.26
C CYS A 101 -3.20 -5.32 10.83
N ILE A 102 -3.39 -6.32 9.99
CA ILE A 102 -2.29 -7.03 9.32
C ILE A 102 -2.63 -7.25 7.86
N SER A 103 -1.65 -7.09 6.98
CA SER A 103 -1.81 -7.40 5.57
C SER A 103 -0.71 -8.30 5.06
N TYR A 104 -1.14 -9.37 4.39
CA TYR A 104 -0.30 -10.30 3.63
C TYR A 104 -0.47 -10.11 2.12
N GLY A 105 -1.22 -9.09 1.69
CA GLY A 105 -1.59 -8.90 0.29
C GLY A 105 -0.42 -8.58 -0.63
N THR A 106 -0.56 -8.93 -1.90
CA THR A 106 0.44 -8.64 -2.95
C THR A 106 -0.06 -7.52 -3.85
N ILE A 107 0.80 -6.54 -4.13
CA ILE A 107 0.58 -5.51 -5.14
C ILE A 107 1.49 -5.81 -6.33
N ASN A 108 0.89 -6.00 -7.51
CA ASN A 108 1.57 -6.19 -8.78
C ASN A 108 1.27 -5.01 -9.71
N GLY A 109 2.27 -4.18 -10.00
CA GLY A 109 2.15 -3.04 -10.91
C GLY A 109 2.74 -3.34 -12.29
N VAL A 110 1.99 -3.04 -13.34
CA VAL A 110 2.40 -3.17 -14.75
C VAL A 110 2.07 -1.85 -15.45
N LEU A 111 2.89 -0.82 -15.22
CA LEU A 111 2.77 0.47 -15.90
C LEU A 111 3.86 0.58 -16.97
N GLU A 112 3.49 0.34 -18.23
CA GLU A 112 4.41 0.46 -19.36
C GLU A 112 4.91 1.89 -19.53
N ALA A 113 6.18 2.03 -19.85
CA ALA A 113 6.81 3.33 -20.10
C ALA A 113 6.52 3.80 -21.54
N ASN A 114 5.41 4.50 -21.71
CA ASN A 114 4.95 5.03 -22.99
C ASN A 114 4.44 6.47 -22.88
N GLU A 115 4.21 7.11 -24.03
CA GLU A 115 3.71 8.49 -24.09
C GLU A 115 2.36 8.69 -23.38
N GLN A 116 1.49 7.67 -23.32
CA GLN A 116 0.23 7.78 -22.59
C GLN A 116 0.41 7.81 -21.06
N ASN A 117 1.58 7.38 -20.58
CA ASN A 117 1.93 7.30 -19.17
C ASN A 117 3.00 8.32 -18.75
N LYS A 118 3.41 9.21 -19.65
CA LYS A 118 4.37 10.28 -19.37
C LYS A 118 3.99 11.05 -18.09
N GLY A 119 4.94 11.14 -17.15
CA GLY A 119 4.78 11.81 -15.87
C GLY A 119 3.95 11.07 -14.82
N LYS A 120 3.46 9.85 -15.09
CA LYS A 120 2.77 9.03 -14.08
C LYS A 120 3.79 8.30 -13.21
N ASN A 121 3.51 8.21 -11.92
CA ASN A 121 4.37 7.54 -10.96
C ASN A 121 3.72 6.28 -10.41
N ILE A 122 4.49 5.20 -10.32
CA ILE A 122 4.06 4.06 -9.52
C ILE A 122 4.32 4.40 -8.05
N ASP A 123 3.25 4.74 -7.35
CA ASP A 123 3.29 5.07 -5.94
C ASP A 123 2.54 4.02 -5.11
N PHE A 124 3.27 3.03 -4.57
CA PHE A 124 2.68 1.94 -3.81
C PHE A 124 3.11 1.97 -2.36
N GLY A 125 2.16 1.71 -1.45
CA GLY A 125 2.51 1.39 -0.07
C GLY A 125 1.79 0.16 0.43
N GLY A 126 2.47 -0.65 1.23
CA GLY A 126 1.97 -1.96 1.62
C GLY A 126 0.58 -1.91 2.27
N ILE A 127 0.34 -0.94 3.16
CA ILE A 127 -0.97 -0.71 3.79
C ILE A 127 -1.73 0.38 3.05
N VAL A 128 -1.08 1.52 2.81
CA VAL A 128 -1.64 2.66 2.09
C VAL A 128 -0.66 3.26 1.11
N PHE A 129 -1.14 3.87 0.03
CA PHE A 129 -0.28 4.77 -0.72
C PHE A 129 0.01 6.03 0.10
N GLN A 130 -1.03 6.69 0.63
CA GLN A 130 -0.91 7.95 1.35
C GLN A 130 -1.64 7.91 2.70
N ASN A 131 -0.92 8.29 3.76
CA ASN A 131 -1.47 8.62 5.07
C ASN A 131 -1.50 10.15 5.24
N THR A 132 -2.69 10.76 5.24
CA THR A 132 -2.82 12.22 5.20
C THR A 132 -2.56 12.87 6.57
N ALA A 133 -2.42 14.20 6.57
CA ALA A 133 -2.40 14.96 7.81
C ALA A 133 -3.67 14.69 8.64
N GLY A 134 -3.51 14.49 9.95
CA GLY A 134 -4.60 14.13 10.87
C GLY A 134 -4.99 12.64 10.87
N ALA A 135 -4.51 11.85 9.91
CA ALA A 135 -4.74 10.42 9.85
C ALA A 135 -3.73 9.65 10.72
N ALA A 136 -4.07 8.40 11.06
CA ALA A 136 -3.20 7.56 11.86
C ALA A 136 -3.19 6.09 11.41
N ILE A 137 -2.00 5.50 11.45
CA ILE A 137 -1.79 4.05 11.32
C ILE A 137 -1.09 3.56 12.59
N ARG A 138 -1.73 2.64 13.31
CA ARG A 138 -1.23 2.15 14.61
C ARG A 138 -1.20 0.63 14.68
N ASN A 139 -0.22 0.07 15.37
CA ASN A 139 -0.17 -1.36 15.69
C ASN A 139 -0.40 -2.25 14.45
N THR A 140 0.05 -1.80 13.28
CA THR A 140 -0.30 -2.42 12.00
C THR A 140 0.93 -3.05 11.38
N THR A 141 0.74 -4.24 10.81
CA THR A 141 1.83 -4.99 10.17
C THR A 141 1.59 -5.19 8.69
N PHE A 142 2.60 -4.90 7.87
CA PHE A 142 2.65 -5.38 6.48
C PHE A 142 3.65 -6.55 6.37
N GLN A 143 3.19 -7.66 5.82
CA GLN A 143 3.98 -8.86 5.53
C GLN A 143 3.70 -9.38 4.10
N GLY A 144 3.22 -8.49 3.23
CA GLY A 144 2.93 -8.78 1.84
C GLY A 144 4.12 -8.56 0.91
N LYS A 145 3.82 -8.41 -0.39
CA LYS A 145 4.81 -8.10 -1.43
C LYS A 145 4.36 -6.90 -2.26
N ILE A 146 5.31 -6.04 -2.60
CA ILE A 146 5.15 -4.97 -3.58
C ILE A 146 6.09 -5.28 -4.74
N ASN A 147 5.49 -5.71 -5.86
CA ASN A 147 6.18 -6.04 -7.09
C ASN A 147 5.68 -5.09 -8.19
N PRO A 148 6.36 -3.96 -8.46
CA PRO A 148 6.27 -3.36 -9.77
C PRO A 148 6.88 -4.36 -10.76
N ASP A 149 6.04 -5.17 -11.40
CA ASP A 149 6.37 -6.22 -12.36
C ASP A 149 6.69 -5.57 -13.71
N LEU A 150 7.76 -4.76 -13.72
CA LEU A 150 8.20 -4.01 -14.88
C LEU A 150 9.34 -4.75 -15.55
N SER A 151 9.33 -4.72 -16.89
CA SER A 151 10.49 -5.17 -17.65
C SER A 151 11.68 -4.23 -17.44
N ASP A 152 12.91 -4.72 -17.63
CA ASP A 152 14.10 -3.88 -17.62
C ASP A 152 13.98 -2.73 -18.64
N GLU A 153 13.31 -2.98 -19.78
CA GLU A 153 13.03 -2.00 -20.82
C GLU A 153 12.09 -0.88 -20.32
N ASP A 154 11.00 -1.21 -19.63
CA ASP A 154 10.09 -0.23 -19.05
C ASP A 154 10.79 0.62 -17.98
N ILE A 155 11.64 0.00 -17.17
CA ILE A 155 12.44 0.71 -16.17
C ILE A 155 13.37 1.71 -16.84
N ILE A 156 14.06 1.31 -17.92
CA ILE A 156 14.98 2.20 -18.66
C ILE A 156 14.22 3.36 -19.30
N LEU A 157 13.11 3.05 -19.99
CA LEU A 157 12.30 4.05 -20.69
C LEU A 157 11.66 5.06 -19.73
N ALA A 158 11.18 4.60 -18.57
CA ALA A 158 10.59 5.47 -17.54
C ALA A 158 11.55 6.55 -17.04
N LEU A 159 12.87 6.29 -17.07
CA LEU A 159 13.91 7.18 -16.58
C LEU A 159 14.41 8.22 -17.60
N TYR A 160 13.97 8.15 -18.85
CA TYR A 160 14.28 9.21 -19.82
C TYR A 160 13.49 10.47 -19.50
N ASP A 161 14.11 11.64 -19.63
CA ASP A 161 13.50 12.96 -19.41
C ASP A 161 12.19 13.15 -20.19
N ASP A 162 12.06 12.51 -21.35
CA ASP A 162 10.86 12.58 -22.18
C ASP A 162 9.69 11.77 -21.63
N ILE A 163 9.91 10.75 -20.79
CA ILE A 163 8.85 9.94 -20.16
C ILE A 163 8.68 10.34 -18.68
N ASN A 164 9.79 10.47 -17.95
CA ASN A 164 9.87 11.02 -16.59
C ASN A 164 8.86 10.40 -15.61
N MET A 165 8.92 9.08 -15.45
CA MET A 165 8.08 8.31 -14.54
C MET A 165 8.92 7.81 -13.35
N PHE A 166 8.39 7.97 -12.13
CA PHE A 166 9.08 7.55 -10.90
C PHE A 166 8.37 6.39 -10.19
N PHE A 167 9.16 5.56 -9.52
CA PHE A 167 8.68 4.40 -8.77
C PHE A 167 8.96 4.59 -7.29
N ASN A 168 7.94 4.95 -6.53
CA ASN A 168 8.00 5.22 -5.10
C ASN A 168 7.26 4.13 -4.34
N ASN A 169 8.00 3.25 -3.66
CA ASN A 169 7.42 2.10 -2.97
C ASN A 169 7.81 2.09 -1.49
N GLY A 170 6.81 2.09 -0.62
CA GLY A 170 7.00 2.01 0.83
C GLY A 170 6.39 0.76 1.43
N GLY A 171 7.13 0.03 2.26
CA GLY A 171 6.61 -1.21 2.87
C GLY A 171 5.36 -1.02 3.72
N LEU A 172 5.12 0.17 4.29
CA LEU A 172 3.86 0.52 4.98
C LEU A 172 3.08 1.58 4.21
N ALA A 173 3.73 2.71 3.90
CA ALA A 173 3.13 3.83 3.19
C ALA A 173 4.08 4.44 2.16
N CYS A 174 3.61 4.91 1.01
CA CYS A 174 4.47 5.70 0.12
C CYS A 174 4.69 7.11 0.72
N PHE A 175 3.61 7.79 1.08
CA PHE A 175 3.65 9.13 1.66
C PHE A 175 3.01 9.17 3.06
N ASN A 176 3.72 9.73 4.04
CA ASN A 176 3.18 9.97 5.37
C ASN A 176 3.21 11.45 5.74
N ALA A 177 2.03 12.03 6.00
CA ALA A 177 1.85 13.33 6.63
C ALA A 177 1.13 13.24 8.00
N GLY A 178 0.67 12.05 8.38
CA GLY A 178 -0.03 11.77 9.63
C GLY A 178 0.87 11.11 10.68
N LEU A 179 0.25 10.31 11.55
CA LEU A 179 0.95 9.49 12.54
C LEU A 179 1.11 8.04 12.04
N ILE A 180 2.32 7.51 12.14
CA ILE A 180 2.60 6.07 12.08
C ILE A 180 3.25 5.67 13.40
N GLU A 181 2.64 4.72 14.10
CA GLU A 181 3.04 4.35 15.45
C GLU A 181 2.95 2.83 15.66
N ASN A 182 3.98 2.25 16.29
CA ASN A 182 3.99 0.81 16.65
C ASN A 182 3.75 -0.11 15.43
N CYS A 183 4.22 0.29 14.25
CA CYS A 183 4.01 -0.45 13.01
C CYS A 183 5.22 -1.30 12.64
N GLN A 184 4.96 -2.41 11.95
CA GLN A 184 6.00 -3.32 11.51
C GLN A 184 5.87 -3.61 10.02
N VAL A 185 7.00 -3.68 9.32
CA VAL A 185 7.08 -4.23 7.96
C VAL A 185 8.00 -5.44 8.02
N SER A 186 7.54 -6.58 7.51
CA SER A 186 8.34 -7.80 7.46
C SER A 186 8.39 -8.40 6.07
N ALA A 187 9.56 -8.86 5.66
CA ALA A 187 9.70 -9.70 4.49
C ALA A 187 8.87 -10.98 4.64
N PRO A 188 8.17 -11.43 3.57
CA PRO A 188 7.73 -12.82 3.52
C PRO A 188 8.97 -13.73 3.45
N GLU A 189 8.84 -14.98 3.92
CA GLU A 189 9.95 -15.97 3.96
C GLU A 189 10.65 -16.19 2.60
N SER A 190 10.01 -15.79 1.50
CA SER A 190 10.45 -16.00 0.11
C SER A 190 11.23 -14.85 -0.52
N GLY A 191 11.57 -13.77 0.20
CA GLY A 191 12.46 -12.71 -0.32
C GLY A 191 12.09 -11.28 0.09
N ALA A 192 12.46 -10.31 -0.74
CA ALA A 192 12.19 -8.88 -0.49
C ALA A 192 10.70 -8.54 -0.55
N ASN A 193 10.28 -7.64 0.32
CA ASN A 193 8.90 -7.15 0.48
C ASN A 193 8.61 -5.96 -0.43
N VAL A 194 9.64 -5.21 -0.82
CA VAL A 194 9.53 -4.06 -1.72
C VAL A 194 10.59 -4.17 -2.80
N ARG A 195 10.14 -4.09 -4.06
CA ARG A 195 10.98 -4.03 -5.26
C ARG A 195 10.66 -2.75 -6.04
N GLY A 196 11.64 -2.23 -6.78
CA GLY A 196 11.45 -1.08 -7.66
C GLY A 196 12.77 -0.44 -8.08
N SER A 197 12.68 0.70 -8.77
CA SER A 197 13.82 1.33 -9.45
C SER A 197 14.17 2.76 -9.01
N THR A 198 13.26 3.53 -8.40
CA THR A 198 13.56 4.93 -7.98
C THR A 198 13.74 5.11 -6.48
N TYR A 199 12.66 5.00 -5.71
CA TYR A 199 12.65 5.20 -4.27
C TYR A 199 11.96 4.03 -3.58
N ASN A 200 12.75 3.13 -2.98
CA ASN A 200 12.19 1.98 -2.24
C ASN A 200 12.56 2.07 -0.77
N ALA A 201 11.54 2.21 0.07
CA ALA A 201 11.66 2.28 1.51
C ALA A 201 11.06 1.04 2.17
N GLY A 202 11.73 0.50 3.18
CA GLY A 202 11.17 -0.60 3.96
C GLY A 202 9.96 -0.19 4.79
N LEU A 203 9.80 1.09 5.15
CA LEU A 203 8.64 1.60 5.89
C LEU A 203 7.89 2.71 5.13
N VAL A 204 8.51 3.88 4.92
CA VAL A 204 7.87 5.03 4.26
C VAL A 204 8.78 5.69 3.22
N THR A 205 8.29 5.93 2.00
CA THR A 205 9.13 6.60 1.00
C THR A 205 9.42 8.06 1.37
N MET A 206 8.37 8.84 1.65
CA MET A 206 8.49 10.24 2.07
C MET A 206 7.67 10.53 3.33
N ASN A 207 8.33 11.07 4.36
CA ASN A 207 7.72 11.45 5.63
C ASN A 207 7.76 12.96 5.87
N THR A 208 6.60 13.55 6.11
CA THR A 208 6.40 14.91 6.64
C THR A 208 5.65 14.92 7.96
N GLY A 209 5.12 13.77 8.40
CA GLY A 209 4.41 13.58 9.66
C GLY A 209 5.30 13.05 10.79
N THR A 210 4.71 12.21 11.65
CA THR A 210 5.40 11.58 12.78
C THR A 210 5.45 10.08 12.60
N ILE A 211 6.64 9.49 12.74
CA ILE A 211 6.87 8.05 12.79
C ILE A 211 7.47 7.73 14.15
N ARG A 212 6.92 6.74 14.87
CA ARG A 212 7.52 6.29 16.13
C ARG A 212 7.34 4.83 16.44
N ASN A 213 8.30 4.25 17.15
CA ASN A 213 8.28 2.84 17.57
C ASN A 213 8.01 1.87 16.42
N THR A 214 8.67 2.07 15.27
CA THR A 214 8.48 1.22 14.10
C THR A 214 9.63 0.23 13.91
N LYS A 215 9.36 -0.83 13.16
CA LYS A 215 10.35 -1.87 12.90
C LYS A 215 10.24 -2.41 11.47
N THR A 216 11.33 -2.36 10.73
CA THR A 216 11.46 -3.07 9.45
C THR A 216 12.30 -4.32 9.64
N VAL A 217 11.79 -5.48 9.21
CA VAL A 217 12.46 -6.79 9.30
C VAL A 217 12.51 -7.42 7.91
N GLY A 218 13.66 -7.38 7.24
CA GLY A 218 13.81 -7.89 5.87
C GLY A 218 14.31 -6.83 4.90
N GLY A 219 14.49 -7.20 3.63
CA GLY A 219 15.18 -6.39 2.64
C GLY A 219 14.26 -5.67 1.65
N THR A 220 14.56 -4.41 1.38
CA THR A 220 14.24 -3.77 0.09
C THR A 220 15.19 -4.32 -0.97
N GLN A 221 14.74 -4.45 -2.21
CA GLN A 221 15.58 -4.90 -3.32
C GLN A 221 15.46 -3.93 -4.51
N GLU A 222 16.59 -3.49 -5.04
CA GLU A 222 16.64 -2.77 -6.32
C GLU A 222 16.54 -3.75 -7.48
N THR A 223 15.79 -3.36 -8.51
CA THR A 223 15.93 -3.96 -9.83
C THR A 223 17.19 -3.36 -10.49
N PRO A 224 18.12 -4.16 -11.04
CA PRO A 224 19.34 -3.64 -11.66
C PRO A 224 18.99 -2.65 -12.79
N ILE A 225 19.44 -1.39 -12.67
CA ILE A 225 19.27 -0.41 -13.75
C ILE A 225 20.32 -0.71 -14.82
N VAL A 226 19.93 -1.38 -15.90
CA VAL A 226 20.82 -1.63 -17.03
C VAL A 226 20.86 -0.36 -17.90
N SER A 227 21.89 0.48 -17.72
CA SER A 227 22.28 1.55 -18.67
C SER A 227 21.33 2.76 -18.88
N ALA A 228 20.69 3.29 -17.83
CA ALA A 228 20.00 4.59 -17.90
C ALA A 228 20.97 5.79 -17.69
N PRO A 229 20.66 7.01 -18.18
CA PRO A 229 21.37 8.23 -17.79
C PRO A 229 21.21 8.41 -16.27
N VAL A 230 22.29 8.28 -15.54
CA VAL A 230 22.26 8.29 -14.07
C VAL A 230 22.10 9.73 -13.58
N GLY A 231 20.87 10.13 -13.24
CA GLY A 231 20.64 11.25 -12.32
C GLY A 231 20.97 10.83 -10.88
N GLU A 232 21.41 11.76 -10.02
CA GLU A 232 21.83 11.48 -8.63
C GLU A 232 20.68 11.10 -7.67
N ASP A 233 19.45 10.91 -8.16
CA ASP A 233 18.22 10.93 -7.35
C ASP A 233 17.68 9.55 -6.92
N TYR A 234 18.39 8.45 -7.18
CA TYR A 234 17.93 7.10 -6.78
C TYR A 234 18.24 6.83 -5.30
N LYS A 235 17.23 6.49 -4.50
CA LYS A 235 17.40 6.24 -3.05
C LYS A 235 16.64 5.04 -2.55
N ASN A 236 17.39 4.05 -2.05
CA ASN A 236 16.85 2.98 -1.23
C ASN A 236 17.16 3.19 0.25
N GLY A 237 16.14 3.01 1.08
CA GLY A 237 16.21 3.15 2.53
C GLY A 237 15.67 1.90 3.23
N LEU A 238 16.30 1.50 4.33
CA LEU A 238 15.78 0.43 5.19
C LEU A 238 14.45 0.85 5.84
N ASP A 239 14.30 2.12 6.19
CA ASP A 239 13.08 2.63 6.83
C ASP A 239 12.46 3.78 6.04
N VAL A 240 13.20 4.88 5.83
CA VAL A 240 12.67 6.08 5.15
C VAL A 240 13.65 6.63 4.10
N CYS A 241 13.17 6.96 2.89
CA CYS A 241 14.01 7.55 1.83
C CYS A 241 14.15 9.07 1.94
N LEU A 242 13.06 9.79 2.20
CA LEU A 242 13.03 11.24 2.40
C LEU A 242 12.28 11.59 3.68
N ASN A 243 12.95 12.28 4.62
CA ASN A 243 12.34 12.71 5.87
C ASN A 243 12.45 14.23 6.07
N ILE A 244 11.30 14.88 6.23
CA ILE A 244 11.14 16.29 6.63
C ILE A 244 10.35 16.37 7.96
N GLY A 245 9.75 15.26 8.40
CA GLY A 245 9.00 15.17 9.65
C GLY A 245 9.83 14.62 10.83
N THR A 246 9.12 14.09 11.82
CA THR A 246 9.70 13.57 13.07
C THR A 246 9.79 12.04 13.04
N ILE A 247 10.91 11.50 13.52
CA ILE A 247 11.13 10.07 13.76
C ILE A 247 11.61 9.89 15.21
N GLU A 248 10.88 9.08 16.00
CA GLU A 248 11.13 8.80 17.43
C GLU A 248 11.32 7.29 17.72
#